data_AF-A0A1Y5PG05-F1
#
_entry.id   AF-A0A1Y5PG05-F1
#
_cell.length_a   1.000
_cell.length_b   1.000
_cell.length_c   1.000
_cell.angle_alpha   90.00
_cell.angle_beta   90.00
_cell.angle_gamma   90.00
#
_symmetry.space_group_name_H-M   'P 1'
#
loop_
_entity.id
_entity.type
_entity.pdbx_description
1 polymer ?
#
loop_
_entity_poly.entity_id
_entity_poly.type
_entity_poly.pdbx_seq_one_letter_code
_entity_poly.pdbx_strand_id
1 'polypeptide(L)'
;MDPRLSLVMVAVLIAPFILFGIGAVALDLSQSRRDRSESVIANWGELRITKSFLLVGYQRNAARIPLAGLTVRVTETGSPDDAPGAHKIHVTVAGADGVTVQRSQPYSYGSITAARMFEILINRANPARVAPAVEAIALRSAA
;
A
#
# COMPACT_ATOMS: atom_id res chain seq x y z
N MET A 1 -30.91 -15.27 42.30
CA MET A 1 -29.86 -14.32 42.72
C MET A 1 -29.59 -13.43 41.53
N ASP A 2 -30.16 -12.22 41.52
CA ASP A 2 -29.97 -11.29 40.39
C ASP A 2 -28.65 -10.54 40.60
N PRO A 3 -27.64 -10.72 39.72
CA PRO A 3 -26.39 -9.99 39.86
C PRO A 3 -26.66 -8.52 39.51
N ARG A 4 -26.81 -7.66 40.53
CA ARG A 4 -26.82 -6.21 40.34
C ARG A 4 -25.41 -5.76 39.96
N LEU A 5 -25.16 -5.63 38.66
CA LEU A 5 -23.95 -5.01 38.13
C LEU A 5 -23.83 -3.59 38.71
N SER A 6 -22.90 -3.41 39.66
CA SER A 6 -22.54 -2.08 40.15
C SER A 6 -22.00 -1.25 38.99
N LEU A 7 -22.32 0.04 38.97
CA LEU A 7 -21.82 1.01 37.98
C LEU A 7 -20.29 0.91 37.81
N VAL A 8 -19.58 0.68 38.91
CA VAL A 8 -18.12 0.51 38.92
C VAL A 8 -17.69 -0.74 38.14
N MET A 9 -18.43 -1.84 38.27
CA MET A 9 -18.13 -3.09 37.55
C MET A 9 -18.39 -2.95 36.05
N VAL A 10 -19.45 -2.24 35.66
CA VAL A 10 -19.74 -1.90 34.26
C VAL A 10 -18.64 -1.01 33.68
N ALA A 11 -18.21 0.01 34.43
CA ALA A 11 -17.15 0.92 34.01
C ALA A 11 -15.81 0.19 33.79
N VAL A 12 -15.41 -0.70 34.70
CA VAL A 12 -14.18 -1.49 34.57
C VAL A 12 -14.22 -2.39 33.32
N LEU A 13 -15.38 -2.96 32.99
CA LEU A 13 -15.53 -3.81 31.81
C LEU A 13 -15.50 -3.02 30.50
N ILE A 14 -16.11 -1.83 30.45
CA ILE A 14 -16.28 -1.07 29.20
C ILE A 14 -15.10 -0.13 28.93
N ALA A 15 -14.50 0.46 29.98
CA ALA A 15 -13.38 1.40 29.86
C ALA A 15 -12.23 0.91 28.96
N PRO A 16 -11.73 -0.33 29.03
CA PRO A 16 -10.64 -0.77 28.14
C PRO A 16 -11.05 -0.77 26.67
N PHE A 17 -12.29 -1.12 26.34
CA PHE A 17 -12.79 -1.07 24.96
C PHE A 17 -12.91 0.36 24.44
N ILE A 18 -13.39 1.29 25.29
CA ILE A 18 -13.46 2.71 24.94
C ILE A 18 -12.04 3.26 24.72
N LEU A 19 -11.12 3.00 25.63
CA LEU A 19 -9.73 3.43 25.53
C LEU A 19 -9.05 2.88 24.27
N PHE A 20 -9.27 1.59 23.99
CA PHE A 20 -8.77 0.96 22.77
C PHE A 20 -9.34 1.62 21.51
N GLY A 21 -10.65 1.87 21.47
CA GLY A 21 -11.31 2.56 20.36
C GLY A 21 -10.76 3.97 20.13
N ILE A 22 -10.60 4.76 21.20
CA ILE A 22 -10.00 6.10 21.13
C ILE A 22 -8.56 6.02 20.60
N GLY A 23 -7.77 5.06 21.09
CA GLY A 23 -6.40 4.84 20.65
C GLY A 23 -6.31 4.52 19.15
N ALA A 24 -7.17 3.63 18.66
CA ALA A 24 -7.22 3.28 17.24
C ALA A 24 -7.58 4.50 16.36
N VAL A 25 -8.58 5.29 16.75
CA VAL A 25 -8.98 6.50 16.02
C VAL A 25 -7.86 7.56 16.05
N ALA A 26 -7.19 7.73 17.18
CA ALA A 26 -6.07 8.67 17.30
C ALA A 26 -4.90 8.29 16.38
N LEU A 27 -4.58 6.99 16.26
CA LEU A 27 -3.55 6.49 15.35
C LEU A 27 -3.94 6.73 13.88
N ASP A 28 -5.18 6.43 13.51
CA ASP A 28 -5.69 6.65 12.15
C ASP A 28 -5.68 8.14 11.75
N LEU A 29 -6.15 9.02 12.65
CA LEU A 29 -6.09 10.47 12.43
C LEU A 29 -4.66 10.98 12.32
N SER A 30 -3.73 10.48 13.14
CA SER A 30 -2.31 10.83 13.06
C SER A 30 -1.71 10.40 11.72
N GLN A 31 -2.01 9.19 11.25
CA GLN A 31 -1.59 8.69 9.94
C GLN A 31 -2.19 9.52 8.81
N SER A 32 -3.49 9.81 8.84
CA SER A 32 -4.17 10.64 7.84
C SER A 32 -3.57 12.05 7.76
N ARG A 33 -3.27 12.68 8.90
CA ARG A 33 -2.59 13.99 8.94
C ARG A 33 -1.19 13.92 8.34
N ARG A 34 -0.43 12.87 8.66
CA ARG A 34 0.90 12.65 8.08
C ARG A 34 0.82 12.46 6.57
N ASP A 35 -0.06 11.61 6.09
CA ASP A 35 -0.23 11.33 4.67
C ASP A 35 -0.62 12.59 3.89
N ARG A 36 -1.47 13.46 4.46
CA ARG A 36 -1.74 14.78 3.88
C ARG A 36 -0.50 15.68 3.85
N SER A 37 0.28 15.72 4.94
CA SER A 37 1.50 16.52 4.99
C SER A 37 2.56 16.04 3.99
N GLU A 38 2.61 14.73 3.73
CA GLU A 38 3.53 14.08 2.78
C GLU A 38 2.96 14.07 1.35
N SER A 39 1.76 14.62 1.13
CA SER A 39 1.07 14.60 -0.17
C SER A 39 0.97 13.19 -0.77
N VAL A 40 0.64 12.21 0.07
CA VAL A 40 0.42 10.83 -0.35
C VAL A 40 -0.82 10.75 -1.23
N ILE A 41 -0.66 10.23 -2.45
CA ILE A 41 -1.72 10.11 -3.46
C ILE A 41 -2.33 8.71 -3.52
N ALA A 42 -1.59 7.68 -3.09
CA ALA A 42 -2.06 6.31 -3.03
C ALA A 42 -1.25 5.50 -2.02
N ASN A 43 -1.86 4.48 -1.43
CA ASN A 43 -1.20 3.54 -0.53
C ASN A 43 -1.60 2.10 -0.84
N TRP A 44 -0.69 1.16 -0.56
CA TRP A 44 -0.94 -0.29 -0.63
C TRP A 44 0.12 -1.03 0.17
N GLY A 45 -0.26 -1.91 1.11
CA GLY A 45 0.69 -2.80 1.79
C GLY A 45 1.95 -2.12 2.33
N GLU A 46 1.79 -1.03 3.09
CA GLU A 46 2.87 -0.16 3.61
C GLU A 46 3.64 0.67 2.57
N LEU A 47 3.36 0.49 1.29
CA LEU A 47 3.90 1.32 0.22
C LEU A 47 3.01 2.54 0.05
N ARG A 48 3.59 3.74 0.12
CA ARG A 48 2.85 5.00 -0.03
C ARG A 48 3.48 5.82 -1.14
N ILE A 49 2.69 6.23 -2.12
CA ILE A 49 3.14 7.02 -3.26
C ILE A 49 2.85 8.49 -2.96
N THR A 50 3.85 9.33 -3.17
CA THR A 50 3.72 10.80 -3.21
C THR A 50 3.88 11.29 -4.66
N LYS A 51 3.91 12.60 -4.90
CA LYS A 51 4.15 13.14 -6.26
C LYS A 51 5.48 12.72 -6.89
N SER A 52 6.51 12.46 -6.09
CA SER A 52 7.88 12.23 -6.59
C SER A 52 8.61 11.08 -5.93
N PHE A 53 8.10 10.56 -4.80
CA PHE A 53 8.74 9.50 -4.03
C PHE A 53 7.76 8.37 -3.71
N LEU A 54 8.28 7.15 -3.73
CA LEU A 54 7.74 6.01 -3.04
C LEU A 54 8.28 6.00 -1.61
N LEU A 55 7.39 5.95 -0.63
CA LEU A 55 7.71 5.77 0.78
C LEU A 55 7.45 4.32 1.17
N VAL A 56 8.41 3.70 1.84
CA VAL A 56 8.29 2.31 2.32
C VAL A 56 8.10 2.32 3.85
N GLY A 57 6.91 1.96 4.31
CA GLY A 57 6.53 1.94 5.72
C GLY A 57 5.75 3.19 6.17
N TYR A 58 5.23 3.14 7.40
CA TYR A 58 4.41 4.21 8.02
C TYR A 58 5.20 5.12 8.99
N GLN A 59 6.49 4.84 9.19
CA GLN A 59 7.32 5.53 10.17
C GLN A 59 7.80 6.89 9.67
N ARG A 60 8.21 7.78 10.60
CA ARG A 60 8.70 9.14 10.26
C ARG A 60 9.93 9.11 9.35
N ASN A 61 10.76 8.09 9.53
CA ASN A 61 11.98 7.87 8.78
C ASN A 61 11.81 6.75 7.75
N ALA A 62 10.59 6.60 7.21
CA ALA A 62 10.33 5.65 6.13
C ALA A 62 11.30 5.88 4.96
N ALA A 63 11.80 4.79 4.37
CA ALA A 63 12.71 4.87 3.25
C ALA A 63 12.03 5.58 2.08
N ARG A 64 12.75 6.53 1.46
CA ARG A 64 12.23 7.36 0.37
C ARG A 64 12.97 7.00 -0.91
N ILE A 65 12.25 6.48 -1.88
CA ILE A 65 12.80 6.04 -3.16
C ILE A 65 12.22 6.96 -4.25
N PRO A 66 13.03 7.66 -5.06
CA PRO A 66 12.52 8.48 -6.17
C PRO A 66 11.67 7.63 -7.11
N LEU A 67 10.52 8.14 -7.56
CA LEU A 67 9.63 7.41 -8.49
C LEU A 67 10.24 7.26 -9.89
N ALA A 68 11.12 8.17 -10.27
CA ALA A 68 11.80 8.12 -11.56
C ALA A 68 12.62 6.83 -11.67
N GLY A 69 12.37 6.05 -12.73
CA GLY A 69 13.05 4.77 -12.93
C GLY A 69 12.49 3.60 -12.11
N LEU A 70 11.39 3.78 -11.37
CA LEU A 70 10.70 2.66 -10.73
C LEU A 70 9.74 1.96 -11.69
N THR A 71 9.73 0.64 -11.64
CA THR A 71 8.72 -0.20 -12.27
C THR A 71 8.07 -1.05 -11.20
N VAL A 72 6.74 -1.15 -11.25
CA VAL A 72 5.97 -1.99 -10.33
C VAL A 72 5.31 -3.12 -11.07
N ARG A 73 5.30 -4.29 -10.44
CA ARG A 73 4.61 -5.48 -10.90
C ARG A 73 3.78 -6.08 -9.78
N VAL A 74 2.53 -6.41 -10.09
CA VAL A 74 1.64 -7.14 -9.19
C VAL A 74 1.53 -8.58 -9.66
N THR A 75 1.78 -9.52 -8.76
CA THR A 75 1.57 -10.95 -8.97
C THR A 75 0.64 -11.52 -7.90
N GLU A 76 -0.02 -12.61 -8.24
CA GLU A 76 -0.92 -13.35 -7.35
C GLU A 76 -0.38 -14.76 -7.20
N THR A 77 -0.51 -15.34 -6.01
CA THR A 77 -0.12 -16.72 -5.73
C THR A 77 -1.18 -17.41 -4.90
N GLY A 78 -1.43 -18.69 -5.20
CA GLY A 78 -2.45 -19.49 -4.53
C GLY A 78 -3.84 -19.33 -5.16
N SER A 79 -4.80 -20.08 -4.62
CA SER A 79 -6.20 -20.13 -5.03
C SER A 79 -7.12 -19.92 -3.80
N PRO A 80 -8.36 -19.44 -3.98
CA PRO A 80 -9.35 -19.39 -2.90
C PRO A 80 -9.60 -20.74 -2.21
N ASP A 81 -9.32 -21.85 -2.92
CA ASP A 81 -9.49 -23.22 -2.42
C ASP A 81 -8.29 -23.71 -1.57
N ASP A 82 -7.21 -22.95 -1.49
CA ASP A 82 -6.03 -23.30 -0.69
C ASP A 82 -6.25 -23.03 0.82
N ALA A 83 -5.29 -23.48 1.64
CA ALA A 83 -5.30 -23.23 3.08
C ALA A 83 -5.43 -21.73 3.43
N PRO A 84 -6.08 -21.36 4.54
CA PRO A 84 -6.23 -19.97 4.96
C PRO A 84 -4.90 -19.20 4.96
N GLY A 85 -4.83 -18.12 4.19
CA GLY A 85 -3.63 -17.29 4.05
C GLY A 85 -2.62 -17.75 2.99
N ALA A 86 -2.88 -18.83 2.25
CA ALA A 86 -2.08 -19.24 1.10
C ALA A 86 -2.30 -18.34 -0.13
N HIS A 87 -3.52 -17.86 -0.32
CA HIS A 87 -3.86 -16.91 -1.38
C HIS A 87 -3.37 -15.51 -1.05
N LYS A 88 -2.37 -15.03 -1.81
CA LYS A 88 -1.66 -13.77 -1.56
C LYS A 88 -1.48 -12.96 -2.83
N ILE A 89 -1.41 -11.65 -2.63
CA ILE A 89 -1.03 -10.67 -3.64
C ILE A 89 0.36 -10.17 -3.28
N HIS A 90 1.25 -10.15 -4.26
CA HIS A 90 2.62 -9.64 -4.13
C HIS A 90 2.77 -8.42 -5.01
N VAL A 91 3.35 -7.37 -4.46
CA VAL A 91 3.79 -6.19 -5.19
C VAL A 91 5.29 -6.13 -5.11
N THR A 92 5.92 -6.12 -6.28
CA THR A 92 7.36 -5.95 -6.45
C THR A 92 7.61 -4.62 -7.13
N VAL A 93 8.38 -3.76 -6.46
CA VAL A 93 8.92 -2.52 -7.00
C VAL A 93 10.38 -2.74 -7.34
N ALA A 94 10.77 -2.46 -8.57
CA ALA A 94 12.15 -2.53 -9.03
C ALA A 94 12.61 -1.13 -9.47
N GLY A 95 13.72 -0.66 -8.92
CA GLY A 95 14.41 0.55 -9.34
C GLY A 95 15.48 0.28 -10.39
N ALA A 96 15.79 1.31 -11.18
CA ALA A 96 16.84 1.27 -12.20
C ALA A 96 18.25 1.06 -11.62
N ASP A 97 18.43 1.37 -10.33
CA ASP A 97 19.64 1.14 -9.54
C ASP A 97 19.75 -0.31 -8.99
N GLY A 98 18.80 -1.18 -9.33
CA GLY A 98 18.74 -2.56 -8.85
C GLY A 98 18.10 -2.72 -7.47
N VAL A 99 17.64 -1.63 -6.84
CA VAL A 99 16.91 -1.70 -5.57
C VAL A 99 15.56 -2.37 -5.82
N THR A 100 15.26 -3.41 -5.06
CA THR A 100 13.98 -4.12 -5.12
C THR A 100 13.27 -4.09 -3.78
N VAL A 101 11.98 -3.76 -3.81
CA VAL A 101 11.10 -3.77 -2.64
C VAL A 101 9.93 -4.70 -2.93
N GLN A 102 9.77 -5.72 -2.09
CA GLN A 102 8.65 -6.65 -2.19
C GLN A 102 7.75 -6.56 -0.96
N ARG A 103 6.44 -6.54 -1.20
CA ARG A 103 5.40 -6.58 -0.16
C ARG A 103 4.32 -7.56 -0.55
N SER A 104 3.76 -8.24 0.44
CA SER A 104 2.65 -9.17 0.23
C SER A 104 1.52 -8.92 1.22
N GLN A 105 0.29 -9.14 0.77
CA GLN A 105 -0.90 -9.10 1.59
C GLN A 105 -1.81 -10.30 1.26
N PRO A 106 -2.65 -10.74 2.21
CA PRO A 106 -3.71 -11.70 1.92
C PRO A 106 -4.58 -11.23 0.75
N TYR A 107 -5.02 -12.17 -0.06
CA TYR A 107 -5.93 -11.87 -1.15
C TYR A 107 -7.28 -11.39 -0.61
N SER A 108 -7.78 -10.33 -1.24
CA SER A 108 -9.17 -9.91 -1.21
C SER A 108 -9.43 -9.17 -2.52
N TYR A 109 -10.68 -9.14 -2.99
CA TYR A 109 -11.03 -8.34 -4.17
C TYR A 109 -10.59 -6.87 -4.05
N GLY A 110 -10.74 -6.28 -2.87
CA GLY A 110 -10.29 -4.90 -2.62
C GLY A 110 -8.77 -4.75 -2.70
N SER A 111 -8.01 -5.67 -2.12
CA SER A 111 -6.55 -5.59 -2.10
C SER A 111 -5.93 -5.81 -3.49
N ILE A 112 -6.49 -6.67 -4.34
CA ILE A 112 -5.98 -6.84 -5.73
C ILE A 112 -6.31 -5.62 -6.59
N THR A 113 -7.52 -5.07 -6.50
CA THR A 113 -7.87 -3.85 -7.23
C THR A 113 -6.98 -2.68 -6.81
N ALA A 114 -6.77 -2.49 -5.51
CA ALA A 114 -5.86 -1.47 -5.00
C ALA A 114 -4.42 -1.69 -5.47
N ALA A 115 -3.92 -2.94 -5.48
CA ALA A 115 -2.58 -3.28 -5.97
C ALA A 115 -2.40 -2.93 -7.45
N ARG A 116 -3.40 -3.25 -8.29
CA ARG A 116 -3.38 -2.94 -9.73
C ARG A 116 -3.44 -1.44 -9.99
N MET A 117 -4.25 -0.70 -9.25
CA MET A 117 -4.28 0.76 -9.33
C MET A 117 -2.93 1.38 -8.92
N PHE A 118 -2.32 0.86 -7.86
CA PHE A 118 -1.00 1.26 -7.40
C PHE A 118 0.07 1.03 -8.48
N GLU A 119 0.07 -0.16 -9.10
CA GLU A 119 0.92 -0.50 -10.24
C GLU A 119 0.77 0.48 -11.40
N ILE A 120 -0.46 0.80 -11.80
CA ILE A 120 -0.75 1.75 -12.89
C ILE A 120 -0.22 3.15 -12.55
N LEU A 121 -0.43 3.63 -11.33
CA LEU A 121 -0.03 4.98 -10.91
C LEU A 121 1.50 5.17 -10.96
N ILE A 122 2.28 4.23 -10.41
CA ILE A 122 3.75 4.35 -10.44
C ILE A 122 4.28 4.21 -11.86
N ASN A 123 3.78 3.20 -12.59
CA ASN A 123 4.25 2.95 -13.94
C ASN A 123 3.93 4.10 -14.90
N ARG A 124 2.82 4.83 -14.66
CA ARG A 124 2.49 6.07 -15.40
C ARG A 124 3.38 7.24 -14.98
N ALA A 125 3.74 7.33 -13.71
CA ALA A 125 4.61 8.38 -13.19
C ALA A 125 6.08 8.23 -13.62
N ASN A 126 6.47 7.09 -14.19
CA ASN A 126 7.82 6.84 -14.66
C ASN A 126 8.04 7.39 -16.10
N PRO A 127 8.78 8.49 -16.28
CA PRO A 127 9.04 9.07 -17.60
C PRO A 127 9.88 8.16 -18.51
N ALA A 128 10.71 7.28 -17.94
CA ALA A 128 11.54 6.35 -18.70
C ALA A 128 10.74 5.24 -19.41
N ARG A 129 9.46 5.06 -19.07
CA ARG A 129 8.55 4.16 -19.81
C ARG A 129 7.88 4.84 -21.00
N VAL A 130 7.87 6.18 -21.04
CA VAL A 130 7.22 6.97 -22.11
C VAL A 130 8.12 7.06 -23.37
N ALA A 131 9.41 6.77 -23.26
CA ALA A 131 10.31 6.52 -24.40
C ALA A 131 10.86 5.09 -24.26
N PRO A 132 10.74 4.14 -25.23
CA PRO A 132 10.55 4.28 -26.68
C PRO A 132 9.54 3.29 -27.31
N ALA A 133 8.55 3.78 -28.06
CA ALA A 133 7.79 2.94 -29.01
C ALA A 133 7.49 3.65 -30.35
N VAL A 134 7.67 4.97 -30.42
CA VAL A 134 7.39 5.74 -31.63
C VAL A 134 8.55 5.66 -32.63
N GLU A 135 9.80 5.48 -32.17
CA GLU A 135 10.97 5.45 -33.05
C GLU A 135 11.19 4.10 -33.75
N ALA A 136 10.68 3.00 -33.19
CA ALA A 136 10.82 1.66 -33.78
C ALA A 136 9.89 1.40 -34.99
N ILE A 137 8.79 2.16 -35.12
CA ILE A 137 7.85 2.02 -36.24
C ILE A 137 8.32 2.85 -37.44
N ALA A 138 8.94 4.02 -37.21
CA ALA A 138 9.42 4.89 -38.29
C ALA A 138 10.58 4.27 -39.09
N LEU A 139 11.39 3.39 -38.50
CA LEU A 139 12.51 2.72 -39.16
C LEU A 139 12.14 1.45 -39.94
N ARG A 140 10.90 0.95 -39.80
CA ARG A 140 10.43 -0.27 -40.50
C ARG A 140 9.60 -0.02 -41.76
N SER A 141 9.23 1.23 -42.05
CA SER A 141 8.43 1.56 -43.24
C SER A 141 9.23 2.19 -44.38
N ALA A 142 10.57 2.22 -44.30
CA ALA A 142 11.45 2.88 -45.27
C ALA A 142 12.51 1.95 -45.87
N ALA A 143 12.30 0.63 -45.86
CA ALA A 143 13.17 -0.36 -46.48
C ALA A 143 12.41 -1.23 -47.49
#